data_AF-A0A965WI15-F1
#
_entry.id   AF-A0A965WI15-F1
#
_cell.length_a   1.000
_cell.length_b   1.000
_cell.length_c   1.000
_cell.angle_alpha   90.00
_cell.angle_beta   90.00
_cell.angle_gamma   90.00
#
_symmetry.space_group_name_H-M   'P 1'
#
loop_
_entity.id
_entity.type
_entity.pdbx_description
1 polymer ?
#
loop_
_entity_poly.entity_id
_entity_poly.type
_entity_poly.pdbx_seq_one_letter_code
_entity_poly.pdbx_strand_id
1 'polypeptide(L)'
;NFTVEDRDRSRGIYFVRYVNPKELGDGRSWFGRTFGKSNDADKKAKLYRVVVQTRGDNQVAILVQDSEGKPENTTTGNQLLTTLDRQLIK
;
A
#
# COMPACT_ATOMS: atom_id res chain seq x y z
N ASN A 1 0.44 -5.37 5.38
CA ASN A 1 0.58 -6.36 4.31
C ASN A 1 0.17 -5.68 3.02
N PHE A 2 1.09 -5.49 2.08
CA PHE A 2 0.81 -4.77 0.83
C PHE A 2 1.52 -5.47 -0.32
N THR A 3 1.00 -5.29 -1.53
CA THR A 3 1.60 -5.82 -2.76
C THR A 3 1.70 -4.71 -3.77
N VAL A 4 2.85 -4.58 -4.42
CA VAL A 4 3.03 -3.63 -5.53
C VAL A 4 2.54 -4.31 -6.80
N GLU A 5 1.46 -3.81 -7.39
CA GLU A 5 0.95 -4.30 -8.68
C GLU A 5 1.74 -3.70 -9.84
N ASP A 6 2.04 -2.41 -9.75
CA ASP A 6 2.70 -1.67 -10.82
C ASP A 6 3.56 -0.52 -10.25
N ARG A 7 4.52 -0.03 -11.04
CA ARG A 7 5.41 1.05 -10.67
C ARG A 7 5.83 1.88 -11.89
N ASP A 8 5.57 3.16 -11.80
CA ASP A 8 6.12 4.16 -12.69
C ASP A 8 7.28 4.89 -12.00
N ARG A 9 8.49 4.39 -12.23
CA ARG A 9 9.71 4.96 -11.64
C ARG A 9 10.04 6.34 -12.21
N SER A 10 9.57 6.68 -13.41
CA SER A 10 9.82 7.98 -14.04
C SER A 10 9.06 9.10 -13.34
N ARG A 11 7.85 8.79 -12.85
CA ARG A 11 7.00 9.72 -12.09
C ARG A 11 7.06 9.50 -10.57
N GLY A 12 7.80 8.49 -10.11
CA GLY A 12 7.87 8.12 -8.69
C GLY A 12 6.56 7.57 -8.13
N ILE A 13 5.72 6.94 -8.95
CA ILE A 13 4.40 6.44 -8.55
C ILE A 13 4.44 4.91 -8.44
N TYR A 14 3.99 4.37 -7.33
CA TYR A 14 3.87 2.95 -7.07
C TYR A 14 2.40 2.61 -6.80
N PHE A 15 1.85 1.66 -7.55
CA PHE A 15 0.49 1.20 -7.38
C PHE A 15 0.50 0.02 -6.41
N VAL A 16 -0.10 0.22 -5.25
CA VAL A 16 -0.01 -0.69 -4.11
C VAL A 16 -1.40 -1.15 -3.72
N ARG A 17 -1.63 -2.46 -3.72
CA ARG A 17 -2.79 -3.05 -3.09
C ARG A 17 -2.56 -3.17 -1.59
N TYR A 18 -3.48 -2.62 -0.82
CA TYR A 18 -3.47 -2.70 0.63
C TYR A 18 -4.82 -3.20 1.13
N VAL A 19 -4.77 -4.09 2.12
CA VAL A 19 -5.93 -4.54 2.87
C VAL A 19 -5.70 -4.18 4.32
N ASN A 20 -6.70 -3.54 4.94
CA ASN A 20 -6.64 -3.20 6.35
C ASN A 20 -6.70 -4.48 7.20
N PRO A 21 -5.73 -4.75 8.10
CA PRO A 21 -5.78 -5.89 9.00
C PRO A 21 -7.06 -5.94 9.85
N LYS A 22 -7.64 -4.78 10.19
CA LYS A 22 -8.89 -4.69 10.95
C LYS A 22 -10.11 -5.15 10.16
N GLU A 23 -10.09 -5.06 8.82
CA GLU A 23 -11.17 -5.51 7.93
C GLU A 23 -11.10 -7.01 7.61
N LEU A 24 -10.00 -7.65 8.00
CA LEU A 24 -9.71 -9.05 7.72
C LEU A 24 -10.20 -10.02 8.80
N GLY A 25 -10.44 -9.57 10.04
CA GLY A 25 -10.81 -10.43 11.16
C GLY A 25 -9.69 -11.39 11.56
N ASP A 26 -9.62 -11.78 12.83
CA ASP A 26 -8.60 -12.72 13.33
C ASP A 26 -8.73 -14.08 12.64
N GLY A 27 -7.93 -14.33 11.60
CA GLY A 27 -8.01 -15.61 10.92
C GLY A 27 -7.17 -15.73 9.66
N ARG A 28 -6.03 -16.39 9.83
CA ARG A 28 -5.28 -17.16 8.82
C ARG A 28 -4.38 -16.39 7.86
N SER A 29 -3.09 -16.52 8.15
CA SER A 29 -2.09 -17.07 7.23
C SER A 29 -2.27 -16.76 5.75
N TRP A 30 -1.66 -15.66 5.32
CA TRP A 30 -1.47 -15.33 3.90
C TRP A 30 -0.03 -15.59 3.41
N PHE A 31 0.91 -15.97 4.30
CA PHE A 31 2.31 -16.26 3.90
C PHE A 31 2.51 -17.58 3.14
N GLY A 32 1.45 -18.37 2.94
CA GLY A 32 1.57 -19.64 2.25
C GLY A 32 0.32 -19.98 1.48
N ARG A 33 0.23 -19.49 0.24
CA ARG A 33 -0.27 -20.24 -0.94
C ARG A 33 -0.57 -19.29 -2.11
N THR A 34 0.21 -19.46 -3.16
CA THR A 34 -0.23 -19.72 -4.54
C THR A 34 -1.19 -18.73 -5.20
N PHE A 35 -0.73 -18.20 -6.34
CA PHE A 35 -1.37 -17.34 -7.36
C PHE A 35 -2.69 -17.88 -7.97
N GLY A 36 -3.68 -18.24 -7.14
CA GLY A 36 -4.99 -18.62 -7.66
C GLY A 36 -6.00 -18.84 -6.55
N LYS A 37 -7.12 -18.11 -6.62
CA LYS A 37 -8.33 -18.26 -5.80
C LYS A 37 -8.19 -17.92 -4.31
N SER A 38 -8.40 -16.64 -3.96
CA SER A 38 -9.10 -16.32 -2.71
C SER A 38 -9.90 -15.01 -2.86
N ASN A 39 -11.14 -15.18 -3.33
CA ASN A 39 -12.05 -14.11 -3.76
C ASN A 39 -12.45 -13.10 -2.68
N ASP A 40 -12.18 -13.32 -1.39
CA ASP A 40 -12.63 -12.40 -0.33
C ASP A 40 -11.59 -11.34 0.04
N ALA A 41 -10.30 -11.67 -0.04
CA ALA A 41 -9.22 -10.71 0.22
C ALA A 41 -9.01 -9.77 -0.97
N ASP A 42 -9.06 -10.30 -2.21
CA ASP A 42 -9.00 -9.49 -3.43
C ASP A 42 -10.19 -8.53 -3.56
N LYS A 43 -11.36 -8.91 -3.06
CA LYS A 43 -12.56 -8.03 -3.02
C LYS A 43 -12.43 -6.88 -2.02
N LYS A 44 -11.61 -7.04 -0.98
CA LYS A 44 -11.38 -6.02 0.06
C LYS A 44 -10.09 -5.24 -0.16
N ALA A 45 -9.19 -5.74 -1.01
CA ALA A 45 -7.96 -5.06 -1.38
C ALA A 45 -8.27 -3.82 -2.20
N LYS A 46 -7.95 -2.66 -1.62
CA LYS A 46 -8.06 -1.38 -2.31
C LYS A 46 -6.73 -1.05 -2.97
N LEU A 47 -6.82 -0.48 -4.17
CA LEU A 47 -5.67 0.02 -4.90
C LEU A 47 -5.36 1.44 -4.44
N TYR A 48 -4.11 1.66 -4.04
CA TYR A 48 -3.58 2.95 -3.63
C TYR A 48 -2.43 3.35 -4.53
N ARG A 49 -2.20 4.65 -4.63
CA ARG A 49 -1.07 5.25 -5.33
C ARG A 49 -0.12 5.82 -4.30
N VAL A 50 1.08 5.25 -4.21
CA VAL A 50 2.16 5.75 -3.37
C VAL A 50 3.08 6.60 -4.22
N VAL A 51 3.10 7.89 -3.97
CA VAL A 51 3.94 8.85 -4.68
C VAL A 51 5.17 9.13 -3.85
N VAL A 52 6.34 8.91 -4.43
CA VAL A 52 7.65 9.08 -3.81
C VAL A 52 8.33 10.25 -4.50
N GLN A 53 8.59 11.31 -3.74
CA GLN A 53 9.19 12.55 -4.23
C GLN A 53 10.45 12.88 -3.45
N THR A 54 11.56 13.11 -4.13
CA THR A 54 12.76 13.63 -3.50
C THR A 54 12.58 15.12 -3.19
N ARG A 55 12.81 15.52 -1.93
CA ARG A 55 12.71 16.93 -1.46
C ARG A 55 14.04 17.56 -1.09
N GLY A 56 15.15 16.89 -1.36
CA GLY A 56 16.51 17.37 -1.13
C GLY A 56 17.49 16.21 -1.12
N ASP A 57 18.75 16.47 -0.78
CA ASP A 57 19.86 15.53 -0.97
C ASP A 57 19.68 14.20 -0.20
N ASN A 58 18.89 14.19 0.87
CA ASN A 58 18.59 12.99 1.67
C ASN A 58 17.13 12.93 2.18
N GLN A 59 16.22 13.67 1.57
CA GLN A 59 14.82 13.69 2.02
C GLN A 59 13.90 13.15 0.94
N VAL A 60 13.08 12.18 1.31
CA VAL A 60 12.06 11.59 0.46
C VAL A 60 10.70 11.80 1.11
N ALA A 61 9.81 12.50 0.42
CA ALA A 61 8.43 12.63 0.79
C ALA A 61 7.63 11.48 0.18
N ILE A 62 6.85 10.79 1.02
CA ILE A 62 5.96 9.71 0.60
C ILE A 62 4.53 10.20 0.80
N LEU A 63 3.76 10.23 -0.28
CA LEU A 63 2.34 10.55 -0.26
C LEU A 63 1.53 9.32 -0.62
N VAL A 64 0.45 9.07 0.10
CA VAL A 64 -0.53 8.05 -0.26
C VAL A 64 -1.75 8.73 -0.86
N GLN A 65 -2.16 8.22 -2.00
CA GLN A 65 -3.32 8.63 -2.76
C GLN A 65 -4.23 7.43 -3.00
N ASP A 66 -5.51 7.69 -3.25
CA ASP A 66 -6.45 6.68 -3.73
C ASP A 66 -6.16 6.28 -5.18
N SER A 67 -6.97 5.38 -5.74
CA SER A 67 -6.85 4.96 -7.15
C SER A 67 -7.09 6.10 -8.15
N GLU A 68 -7.83 7.14 -7.76
CA GLU A 68 -8.09 8.32 -8.58
C GLU A 68 -6.97 9.36 -8.50
N GLY A 69 -6.02 9.22 -7.56
CA GLY A 69 -4.93 10.17 -7.32
C GLY A 69 -5.26 11.28 -6.33
N LYS A 70 -6.38 11.19 -5.61
CA LYS A 70 -6.70 12.15 -4.54
C LYS A 70 -5.95 11.76 -3.26
N PRO A 71 -5.62 12.72 -2.39
CA PRO A 71 -4.97 12.42 -1.12
C PRO A 71 -5.80 11.46 -0.27
N GLU A 72 -5.17 10.38 0.21
CA GLU A 72 -5.83 9.39 1.04
C GLU A 72 -5.70 9.78 2.52
N ASN A 73 -6.68 10.53 3.02
CA ASN A 73 -6.70 11.04 4.40
C ASN A 73 -7.49 10.14 5.37
N THR A 74 -7.92 8.95 4.94
CA THR A 74 -8.66 8.04 5.82
C THR A 74 -7.74 7.35 6.82
N THR A 75 -8.34 6.73 7.86
CA THR A 75 -7.62 5.87 8.80
C THR A 75 -6.81 4.79 8.10
N THR A 76 -7.31 4.25 6.98
CA THR A 76 -6.62 3.23 6.19
C THR A 76 -5.36 3.79 5.49
N GLY A 77 -5.43 5.00 4.94
CA GLY A 77 -4.27 5.69 4.37
C GLY A 77 -3.15 5.90 5.39
N ASN A 78 -3.52 6.37 6.59
CA ASN A 78 -2.58 6.56 7.68
C ASN A 78 -1.92 5.23 8.10
N GLN A 79 -2.67 4.14 8.17
CA GLN A 79 -2.10 2.82 8.48
C GLN A 79 -1.16 2.30 7.39
N LEU A 80 -1.45 2.57 6.11
CA LEU A 80 -0.55 2.26 5.01
C LEU A 80 0.75 3.06 5.13
N LEU A 81 0.69 4.36 5.39
CA LEU A 81 1.85 5.21 5.65
C LEU A 81 2.70 4.67 6.81
N THR A 82 2.08 4.36 7.96
CA THR A 82 2.79 3.75 9.10
C THR A 82 3.45 2.41 8.76
N THR A 83 2.80 1.61 7.91
CA THR A 83 3.34 0.31 7.48
C THR A 83 4.57 0.51 6.60
N LEU A 84 4.53 1.47 5.67
CA LEU A 84 5.65 1.80 4.79
C LEU A 84 6.84 2.35 5.58
N ASP A 85 6.58 3.30 6.49
CA ASP A 85 7.59 3.89 7.37
C ASP A 85 8.34 2.83 8.18
N ARG A 86 7.60 1.90 8.80
CA ARG A 86 8.21 0.78 9.55
C ARG A 86 9.10 -0.12 8.69
N GLN A 87 8.81 -0.27 7.39
CA GLN A 87 9.64 -1.11 6.51
C GLN A 87 10.90 -0.40 6.00
N LEU A 88 10.96 0.94 6.05
CA LEU A 88 12.14 1.72 5.66
C LEU A 88 13.23 1.75 6.74
N ILE A 89 12.85 1.56 8.00
CA ILE A 89 13.76 1.62 9.18
C ILE A 89 14.42 0.25 9.46
N LYS A 90 14.23 -0.74 8.58
CA LYS A 90 14.74 -2.11 8.75
C LYS A 90 16.08 -2.32 8.04
#